data_AF-A0A2G2EBA6-F1
#
_entry.id   AF-A0A2G2EBA6-F1
#
_cell.length_a   1.000
_cell.length_b   1.000
_cell.length_c   1.000
_cell.angle_alpha   90.00
_cell.angle_beta   90.00
_cell.angle_gamma   90.00
#
_symmetry.space_group_name_H-M   'P 1'
#
loop_
_entity.id
_entity.type
_entity.pdbx_description
1 polymer ?
#
loop_
_entity_poly.entity_id
_entity_poly.type
_entity_poly.pdbx_seq_one_letter_code
_entity_poly.pdbx_strand_id
1 'polypeptide(L)'
;MKILFALTILCTLGSCTAQIKQETPDSTATSESKDSEVDKHFHLYDDIQSPSTSGGSVSNGTLTNGRIFPFSGANFHYFDTTSYLADRGFTHEKVLKTVLEAYSSLESLLPDRHFCIMECSHKHGGKLFPHRTHQNGLSIDFMMPKLKNSQPYYGLDDLGAQHYMLTFDENGTYSEDPTIQLDFNTIALHILELQSAAKKNGMSIEKVIINTNLKDELFATENGKILKTSGIYVVRNLSPLINSVHDDHFHIDFKFD
;
A
#
# COMPACT_ATOMS: atom_id res chain seq x y z
N MET A 1 -55.66 12.62 -14.04
CA MET A 1 -56.29 12.78 -12.72
C MET A 1 -55.47 12.04 -11.66
N LYS A 2 -54.49 12.73 -11.07
CA LYS A 2 -53.81 12.40 -9.82
C LYS A 2 -53.51 13.76 -9.17
N ILE A 3 -54.14 14.03 -8.03
CA ILE A 3 -54.14 15.33 -7.37
C ILE A 3 -52.83 15.46 -6.59
N LEU A 4 -52.15 16.58 -6.84
CA LEU A 4 -50.91 17.03 -6.24
C LEU A 4 -51.21 17.59 -4.83
N PHE A 5 -50.64 17.01 -3.78
CA PHE A 5 -50.63 17.65 -2.45
C PHE A 5 -49.32 18.43 -2.30
N ALA A 6 -49.39 19.74 -2.50
CA ALA A 6 -48.35 20.67 -2.13
C ALA A 6 -48.57 21.07 -0.66
N LEU A 7 -47.67 20.66 0.23
CA LEU A 7 -47.67 21.12 1.61
C LEU A 7 -46.78 22.37 1.70
N THR A 8 -47.41 23.54 1.72
CA THR A 8 -46.74 24.83 1.91
C THR A 8 -46.55 25.04 3.42
N ILE A 9 -45.32 24.90 3.90
CA ILE A 9 -44.96 25.31 5.27
C ILE A 9 -44.38 26.72 5.17
N LEU A 10 -45.20 27.68 5.64
CA LEU A 10 -44.86 29.08 5.81
C LEU A 10 -44.14 29.24 7.16
N CYS A 11 -42.81 29.29 7.16
CA CYS A 11 -42.04 29.68 8.35
C CYS A 11 -41.61 31.14 8.23
N THR A 12 -42.07 31.92 9.20
CA THR A 12 -41.84 33.35 9.37
C THR A 12 -40.39 33.64 9.73
N LEU A 13 -39.84 34.70 9.13
CA LEU A 13 -38.55 35.28 9.45
C LEU A 13 -38.62 35.95 10.83
N GLY A 14 -38.09 35.30 11.85
CA GLY A 14 -37.74 35.90 13.14
C GLY A 14 -36.24 36.16 13.19
N SER A 15 -35.84 37.43 13.14
CA SER A 15 -34.47 37.89 13.34
C SER A 15 -34.02 37.59 14.77
N CYS A 16 -33.04 36.70 14.93
CA CYS A 16 -32.20 36.61 16.12
C CYS A 16 -30.75 36.50 15.67
N THR A 17 -30.03 37.60 15.85
CA THR A 17 -28.60 37.74 15.63
C THR A 17 -27.87 36.92 16.68
N ALA A 18 -27.38 35.74 16.31
CA ALA A 18 -26.36 35.03 17.06
C ALA A 18 -25.22 34.70 16.09
N GLN A 19 -24.13 35.45 16.20
CA GLN A 19 -22.86 35.09 15.56
C GLN A 19 -22.40 33.76 16.15
N ILE A 20 -22.72 32.66 15.49
CA ILE A 20 -22.01 31.40 15.67
C ILE A 20 -20.68 31.60 14.96
N LYS A 21 -19.65 31.86 15.76
CA LYS A 21 -18.26 31.77 15.34
C LYS A 21 -18.04 30.30 14.98
N GLN A 22 -17.99 29.98 13.68
CA GLN A 22 -17.45 28.70 13.23
C GLN A 22 -15.96 28.72 13.58
N GLU A 23 -15.62 28.10 14.70
CA GLU A 23 -14.27 27.61 14.91
C GLU A 23 -14.10 26.41 13.98
N THR A 24 -13.39 26.65 12.88
CA THR A 24 -12.78 25.59 12.09
C THR A 24 -11.90 24.78 13.05
N PRO A 25 -12.02 23.44 13.14
CA PRO A 25 -11.08 22.65 13.89
C PRO A 25 -9.70 22.86 13.27
N ASP A 26 -8.75 23.24 14.11
CA ASP A 26 -7.35 23.37 13.75
C ASP A 26 -6.82 21.98 13.34
N SER A 27 -6.72 21.74 12.03
CA SER A 27 -6.32 20.44 11.47
C SER A 27 -4.85 20.11 11.76
N THR A 28 -4.07 21.08 12.25
CA THR A 28 -2.64 20.97 12.50
C THR A 28 -2.35 20.28 13.84
N ALA A 29 -3.21 20.46 14.85
CA ALA A 29 -3.03 19.83 16.16
C ALA A 29 -3.22 18.30 16.13
N THR A 30 -4.04 17.79 15.20
CA THR A 30 -4.32 16.35 15.04
C THR A 30 -3.27 15.59 14.24
N SER A 31 -2.54 16.26 13.34
CA SER A 31 -1.45 15.62 12.57
C SER A 31 -0.20 15.50 13.44
N GLU A 32 0.20 16.59 14.12
CA GLU A 32 1.37 16.57 15.02
C GLU A 32 1.23 15.54 16.15
N SER A 33 0.01 15.36 16.69
CA SER A 33 -0.23 14.34 17.71
C SER A 33 -0.06 12.92 17.19
N LYS A 34 -0.55 12.65 15.97
CA LYS A 34 -0.47 11.32 15.33
C LYS A 34 0.94 10.96 14.90
N ASP A 35 1.68 11.92 14.35
CA ASP A 35 3.08 11.73 13.99
C ASP A 35 3.89 11.36 15.25
N SER A 36 3.58 12.00 16.39
CA SER A 36 4.18 11.64 17.68
C SER A 36 3.82 10.24 18.19
N GLU A 37 2.66 9.69 17.82
CA GLU A 37 2.22 8.34 18.22
C GLU A 37 2.87 7.27 17.35
N VAL A 38 3.00 7.54 16.05
CA VAL A 38 3.72 6.69 15.09
C VAL A 38 5.18 6.51 15.52
N ASP A 39 5.87 7.61 15.83
CA ASP A 39 7.28 7.55 16.25
C ASP A 39 7.44 6.77 17.56
N LYS A 40 6.56 7.01 18.54
CA LYS A 40 6.54 6.24 19.79
C LYS A 40 6.32 4.76 19.51
N HIS A 41 5.39 4.42 18.62
CA HIS A 41 5.09 3.03 18.29
C HIS A 41 6.27 2.35 17.60
N PHE A 42 6.94 3.02 16.66
CA PHE A 42 8.15 2.53 16.01
C PHE A 42 9.26 2.23 17.03
N HIS A 43 9.54 3.18 17.94
CA HIS A 43 10.59 3.03 18.95
C HIS A 43 10.30 1.99 20.05
N LEU A 44 9.09 1.42 20.09
CA LEU A 44 8.82 0.26 20.96
C LEU A 44 9.42 -1.04 20.40
N TYR A 45 9.76 -1.08 19.11
CA TYR A 45 10.09 -2.31 18.40
C TYR A 45 11.28 -2.21 17.43
N ASP A 46 11.84 -1.02 17.21
CA ASP A 46 12.99 -0.81 16.32
C ASP A 46 14.31 -1.36 16.86
N ASP A 47 14.37 -1.61 18.17
CA ASP A 47 15.56 -2.11 18.87
C ASP A 47 15.63 -3.65 19.00
N ILE A 48 14.66 -4.40 18.47
CA ILE A 48 14.64 -5.86 18.58
C ILE A 48 15.87 -6.45 17.86
N GLN A 49 16.79 -7.05 18.63
CA GLN A 49 18.02 -7.67 18.10
C GLN A 49 17.90 -9.18 17.85
N SER A 50 16.96 -9.85 18.51
CA SER A 50 16.79 -11.30 18.38
C SER A 50 16.39 -11.68 16.95
N PRO A 51 17.00 -12.71 16.33
CA PRO A 51 16.67 -13.11 14.96
C PRO A 51 15.19 -13.38 14.78
N SER A 52 14.65 -12.93 13.64
CA SER A 52 13.26 -13.25 13.27
C SER A 52 13.09 -14.74 13.02
N THR A 53 11.89 -15.26 13.24
CA THR A 53 11.50 -16.62 12.83
C THR A 53 10.13 -16.57 12.18
N SER A 54 10.08 -16.99 10.92
CA SER A 54 8.84 -17.22 10.18
C SER A 54 8.44 -18.69 10.30
N GLY A 55 7.27 -18.96 10.86
CA GLY A 55 6.68 -20.29 10.96
C GLY A 55 5.53 -20.49 9.96
N GLY A 56 5.37 -21.72 9.48
CA GLY A 56 4.24 -22.09 8.61
C GLY A 56 4.27 -21.42 7.23
N SER A 57 3.09 -21.19 6.66
CA SER A 57 2.93 -20.57 5.33
C SER A 57 2.41 -19.14 5.44
N VAL A 58 2.44 -18.40 4.33
CA VAL A 58 1.89 -17.04 4.24
C VAL A 58 0.40 -16.96 4.61
N SER A 59 -0.34 -18.06 4.56
CA SER A 59 -1.79 -18.15 4.86
C SER A 59 -2.14 -18.98 6.11
N ASN A 60 -1.14 -19.51 6.80
CA ASN A 60 -1.29 -20.23 8.07
C ASN A 60 0.07 -20.23 8.78
N GLY A 61 0.43 -19.09 9.35
CA GLY A 61 1.79 -18.83 9.78
C GLY A 61 1.89 -18.04 11.07
N THR A 62 3.13 -17.89 11.52
CA THR A 62 3.50 -17.09 12.69
C THR A 62 4.77 -16.30 12.41
N LEU A 63 4.94 -15.20 13.13
CA LEU A 63 6.15 -14.40 13.13
C LEU A 63 6.60 -14.20 14.58
N THR A 64 7.85 -14.54 14.86
CA THR A 64 8.50 -14.24 16.15
C THR A 64 9.65 -13.28 15.90
N ASN A 65 9.82 -12.31 16.81
CA ASN A 65 10.78 -11.22 16.66
C ASN A 65 10.66 -10.54 15.28
N GLY A 66 9.43 -10.21 14.87
CA GLY A 66 9.21 -9.42 13.66
C GLY A 66 9.90 -8.06 13.78
N ARG A 67 10.26 -7.47 12.65
CA ARG A 67 10.78 -6.10 12.59
C ARG A 67 9.67 -5.19 12.10
N ILE A 68 9.43 -4.11 12.84
CA ILE A 68 8.53 -3.07 12.38
C ILE A 68 9.18 -2.32 11.21
N PHE A 69 8.41 -2.07 10.17
CA PHE A 69 8.86 -1.27 9.03
C PHE A 69 8.89 0.21 9.46
N PRO A 70 9.92 1.01 9.12
CA PRO A 70 9.88 2.45 9.36
C PRO A 70 8.65 3.09 8.72
N PHE A 71 7.97 4.01 9.42
CA PHE A 71 6.78 4.64 8.87
C PHE A 71 7.09 5.48 7.62
N SER A 72 8.29 6.03 7.52
CA SER A 72 8.76 6.76 6.34
C SER A 72 10.27 6.65 6.18
N GLY A 73 10.75 6.90 4.97
CA GLY A 73 12.17 7.00 4.62
C GLY A 73 12.38 8.03 3.53
N ALA A 74 13.58 8.06 2.93
CA ALA A 74 13.96 9.08 1.95
C ALA A 74 13.00 9.15 0.75
N ASN A 75 12.56 8.00 0.25
CA ASN A 75 11.71 7.88 -0.93
C ASN A 75 10.50 6.94 -0.72
N PHE A 76 10.08 6.70 0.53
CA PHE A 76 8.88 5.90 0.80
C PHE A 76 8.13 6.35 2.05
N HIS A 77 6.84 5.99 2.13
CA HIS A 77 6.01 6.14 3.32
C HIS A 77 5.09 4.92 3.49
N TYR A 78 4.60 4.69 4.71
CA TYR A 78 3.59 3.70 5.03
C TYR A 78 2.19 4.34 4.87
N PHE A 79 1.27 3.64 4.20
CA PHE A 79 0.02 4.21 3.69
C PHE A 79 -1.00 4.67 4.76
N ASP A 80 -0.97 4.10 5.98
CA ASP A 80 -2.03 4.33 6.96
C ASP A 80 -1.54 4.24 8.41
N THR A 81 -1.67 5.35 9.13
CA THR A 81 -1.36 5.44 10.56
C THR A 81 -2.15 4.44 11.39
N THR A 82 -3.44 4.23 11.09
CA THR A 82 -4.30 3.35 11.90
C THR A 82 -3.86 1.89 11.80
N SER A 83 -3.58 1.43 10.58
CA SER A 83 -3.02 0.11 10.29
C SER A 83 -1.66 -0.08 10.96
N TYR A 84 -0.81 0.93 10.89
CA TYR A 84 0.52 0.91 11.51
C TYR A 84 0.44 0.73 13.04
N LEU A 85 -0.34 1.59 13.71
CA LEU A 85 -0.55 1.54 15.17
C LEU A 85 -1.28 0.28 15.64
N ALA A 86 -1.97 -0.42 14.73
CA ALA A 86 -2.59 -1.72 14.98
C ALA A 86 -1.61 -2.91 14.81
N ASP A 87 -0.30 -2.66 14.87
CA ASP A 87 0.78 -3.64 14.74
C ASP A 87 0.80 -4.39 13.38
N ARG A 88 0.29 -3.80 12.28
CA ARG A 88 0.20 -4.45 10.94
C ARG A 88 1.38 -4.13 10.00
N GLY A 89 2.38 -3.41 10.51
CA GLY A 89 3.58 -3.00 9.78
C GLY A 89 4.82 -3.88 10.02
N PHE A 90 4.66 -5.17 10.33
CA PHE A 90 5.79 -6.04 10.72
C PHE A 90 6.17 -7.05 9.63
N THR A 91 7.47 -7.31 9.49
CA THR A 91 8.01 -8.30 8.56
C THR A 91 9.08 -9.17 9.22
N HIS A 92 9.52 -10.22 8.52
CA HIS A 92 10.78 -10.88 8.87
C HIS A 92 11.96 -9.93 8.65
N GLU A 93 13.03 -10.00 9.45
CA GLU A 93 14.18 -9.08 9.37
C GLU A 93 14.84 -9.04 7.98
N LYS A 94 14.98 -10.20 7.32
CA LYS A 94 15.53 -10.27 5.96
C LYS A 94 14.65 -9.59 4.91
N VAL A 95 13.32 -9.63 5.09
CA VAL A 95 12.38 -8.95 4.20
C VAL A 95 12.53 -7.44 4.39
N LEU A 96 12.53 -6.96 5.64
CA LEU A 96 12.75 -5.53 5.93
C LEU A 96 14.04 -5.03 5.27
N LYS A 97 15.15 -5.74 5.49
CA LYS A 97 16.44 -5.40 4.90
C LYS A 97 16.39 -5.38 3.37
N THR A 98 15.77 -6.39 2.76
CA THR A 98 15.60 -6.48 1.30
C THR A 98 14.85 -5.27 0.74
N VAL A 99 13.74 -4.88 1.37
CA VAL A 99 12.92 -3.78 0.87
C VAL A 99 13.62 -2.43 1.06
N LEU A 100 14.27 -2.20 2.21
CA LEU A 100 15.03 -0.96 2.44
C LEU A 100 16.22 -0.81 1.46
N GLU A 101 16.91 -1.90 1.14
CA GLU A 101 17.96 -1.88 0.11
C GLU A 101 17.40 -1.62 -1.30
N ALA A 102 16.23 -2.17 -1.62
CA ALA A 102 15.55 -1.86 -2.89
C ALA A 102 15.16 -0.38 -2.97
N TYR A 103 14.64 0.20 -1.87
CA TYR A 103 14.32 1.62 -1.83
C TYR A 103 15.54 2.53 -1.95
N SER A 104 16.68 2.17 -1.34
CA SER A 104 17.92 2.91 -1.55
C SER A 104 18.40 2.88 -3.01
N SER A 105 18.23 1.74 -3.69
CA SER A 105 18.49 1.63 -5.13
C SER A 105 17.54 2.51 -5.94
N LEU A 106 16.24 2.45 -5.65
CA LEU A 106 15.22 3.24 -6.32
C LEU A 106 15.37 4.75 -6.09
N GLU A 107 15.84 5.18 -4.92
CA GLU A 107 16.18 6.59 -4.65
C GLU A 107 17.26 7.09 -5.60
N SER A 108 18.25 6.24 -5.91
CA SER A 108 19.32 6.58 -6.85
C SER A 108 18.84 6.57 -8.30
N LEU A 109 17.96 5.64 -8.67
CA LEU A 109 17.45 5.47 -10.04
C LEU A 109 16.35 6.48 -10.39
N LEU A 110 15.55 6.88 -9.40
CA LEU A 110 14.36 7.70 -9.52
C LEU A 110 14.29 8.71 -8.36
N PRO A 111 15.19 9.72 -8.32
CA PRO A 111 15.35 10.61 -7.17
C PRO A 111 14.10 11.44 -6.84
N ASP A 112 13.24 11.69 -7.82
CA ASP A 112 12.00 12.45 -7.66
C ASP A 112 10.77 11.56 -7.42
N ARG A 113 10.97 10.26 -7.11
CA ARG A 113 9.87 9.31 -6.91
C ARG A 113 9.77 8.85 -5.46
N HIS A 114 8.57 8.97 -4.92
CA HIS A 114 8.17 8.32 -3.69
C HIS A 114 7.37 7.03 -3.94
N PHE A 115 7.49 6.09 -3.03
CA PHE A 115 6.78 4.81 -3.01
C PHE A 115 5.93 4.70 -1.75
N CYS A 116 4.87 3.91 -1.81
CA CYS A 116 3.99 3.68 -0.67
C CYS A 116 3.93 2.19 -0.34
N ILE A 117 4.21 1.89 0.92
CA ILE A 117 4.16 0.55 1.51
C ILE A 117 2.82 0.39 2.18
N MET A 118 2.20 -0.75 1.96
CA MET A 118 0.87 -1.05 2.49
C MET A 118 0.97 -2.14 3.56
N GLU A 119 -0.04 -3.00 3.66
CA GLU A 119 -0.05 -4.06 4.64
C GLU A 119 1.18 -4.97 4.58
N CYS A 120 1.75 -5.22 5.76
CA CYS A 120 2.74 -6.25 6.02
C CYS A 120 2.06 -7.34 6.87
N SER A 121 2.81 -8.02 7.73
CA SER A 121 2.24 -8.92 8.73
C SER A 121 1.91 -8.22 10.04
N HIS A 122 1.06 -8.86 10.85
CA HIS A 122 0.94 -8.51 12.25
C HIS A 122 2.24 -8.83 13.00
N LYS A 123 2.57 -8.15 14.11
CA LYS A 123 3.82 -8.36 14.89
C LYS A 123 4.10 -9.81 15.31
N HIS A 124 3.05 -10.61 15.47
CA HIS A 124 3.14 -12.03 15.80
C HIS A 124 2.78 -12.97 14.63
N GLY A 125 2.56 -12.41 13.45
CA GLY A 125 1.98 -13.11 12.32
C GLY A 125 0.54 -13.53 12.60
N GLY A 126 0.12 -14.66 12.06
CA GLY A 126 -1.24 -15.18 12.21
C GLY A 126 -2.26 -14.43 11.35
N LYS A 127 -3.55 -14.73 11.57
CA LYS A 127 -4.65 -14.20 10.76
C LYS A 127 -4.71 -12.67 10.83
N LEU A 128 -4.82 -12.04 9.66
CA LEU A 128 -4.89 -10.59 9.51
C LEU A 128 -6.12 -10.21 8.67
N PHE A 129 -7.29 -10.02 9.30
CA PHE A 129 -8.49 -9.64 8.55
C PHE A 129 -8.31 -8.28 7.84
N PRO A 130 -8.79 -8.10 6.59
CA PRO A 130 -9.51 -9.07 5.75
C PRO A 130 -8.60 -9.99 4.91
N HIS A 131 -7.27 -9.80 4.98
CA HIS A 131 -6.31 -10.61 4.26
C HIS A 131 -6.35 -12.08 4.70
N ARG A 132 -6.10 -12.96 3.73
CA ARG A 132 -5.93 -14.39 3.96
C ARG A 132 -4.46 -14.78 4.10
N THR A 133 -3.55 -13.96 3.55
CA THR A 133 -2.09 -14.12 3.59
C THR A 133 -1.48 -13.26 4.71
N HIS A 134 -0.22 -12.82 4.58
CA HIS A 134 0.46 -11.93 5.54
C HIS A 134 0.63 -12.52 6.95
N GLN A 135 0.67 -13.84 7.07
CA GLN A 135 0.67 -14.49 8.40
C GLN A 135 2.06 -14.82 8.96
N ASN A 136 3.13 -14.73 8.16
CA ASN A 136 4.45 -15.22 8.58
C ASN A 136 5.60 -14.22 8.38
N GLY A 137 5.31 -12.94 8.09
CA GLY A 137 6.35 -11.92 7.88
C GLY A 137 7.03 -11.95 6.51
N LEU A 138 6.55 -12.77 5.56
CA LEU A 138 7.13 -12.91 4.22
C LEU A 138 6.28 -12.32 3.10
N SER A 139 5.26 -11.53 3.44
CA SER A 139 4.36 -10.91 2.48
C SER A 139 4.30 -9.40 2.71
N ILE A 140 4.25 -8.62 1.63
CA ILE A 140 4.04 -7.16 1.68
C ILE A 140 3.15 -6.75 0.50
N ASP A 141 2.21 -5.85 0.77
CA ASP A 141 1.44 -5.11 -0.22
C ASP A 141 2.17 -3.78 -0.52
N PHE A 142 2.30 -3.45 -1.79
CA PHE A 142 2.94 -2.23 -2.28
C PHE A 142 1.96 -1.47 -3.16
N MET A 143 1.80 -0.18 -2.89
CA MET A 143 0.98 0.69 -3.72
C MET A 143 1.57 0.77 -5.12
N MET A 144 0.73 0.69 -6.16
CA MET A 144 1.18 0.93 -7.52
C MET A 144 1.45 2.43 -7.72
N PRO A 145 2.64 2.83 -8.21
CA PRO A 145 2.90 4.21 -8.56
C PRO A 145 1.96 4.69 -9.68
N LYS A 146 1.55 5.96 -9.60
CA LYS A 146 0.57 6.56 -10.52
C LYS A 146 1.17 7.76 -11.24
N LEU A 147 0.58 8.08 -12.39
CA LEU A 147 0.82 9.29 -13.15
C LEU A 147 -0.48 10.09 -13.26
N LYS A 148 -0.38 11.41 -13.28
CA LYS A 148 -1.45 12.32 -13.72
C LYS A 148 -0.88 13.23 -14.79
N ASN A 149 -1.46 13.19 -16.00
CA ASN A 149 -0.92 13.92 -17.15
C ASN A 149 0.57 13.62 -17.41
N SER A 150 0.96 12.35 -17.31
CA SER A 150 2.36 11.87 -17.47
C SER A 150 3.37 12.38 -16.42
N GLN A 151 2.91 12.96 -15.31
CA GLN A 151 3.76 13.35 -14.18
C GLN A 151 3.45 12.46 -12.97
N PRO A 152 4.43 12.17 -12.09
CA PRO A 152 4.18 11.41 -10.86
C PRO A 152 3.01 11.99 -10.06
N TYR A 153 2.17 11.11 -9.53
CA TYR A 153 0.96 11.52 -8.81
C TYR A 153 0.74 10.65 -7.57
N TYR A 154 0.48 11.31 -6.44
CA TYR A 154 0.41 10.72 -5.10
C TYR A 154 -0.92 10.97 -4.39
N GLY A 155 -1.84 11.73 -5.00
CA GLY A 155 -3.07 12.18 -4.33
C GLY A 155 -4.08 11.08 -3.98
N LEU A 156 -3.77 9.81 -4.29
CA LEU A 156 -4.58 8.64 -3.95
C LEU A 156 -3.85 7.67 -3.00
N ASP A 157 -2.63 7.98 -2.57
CA ASP A 157 -1.79 7.02 -1.83
C ASP A 157 -2.08 7.01 -0.31
N ASP A 158 -2.65 8.10 0.24
CA ASP A 158 -2.94 8.28 1.68
C ASP A 158 -4.41 8.05 2.07
N LEU A 159 -5.15 7.24 1.28
CA LEU A 159 -6.59 7.01 1.48
C LEU A 159 -6.91 6.01 2.62
N GLY A 160 -5.89 5.42 3.24
CA GLY A 160 -6.05 4.33 4.19
C GLY A 160 -6.90 3.20 3.60
N ALA A 161 -7.84 2.64 4.36
CA ALA A 161 -8.70 1.56 3.89
C ALA A 161 -9.60 1.92 2.67
N GLN A 162 -9.75 3.21 2.32
CA GLN A 162 -10.55 3.62 1.17
C GLN A 162 -9.89 3.31 -0.17
N HIS A 163 -8.58 3.00 -0.20
CA HIS A 163 -7.90 2.61 -1.44
C HIS A 163 -8.53 1.37 -2.08
N TYR A 164 -9.03 0.40 -1.29
CA TYR A 164 -9.75 -0.77 -1.80
C TYR A 164 -11.09 -0.46 -2.50
N MET A 165 -11.52 0.81 -2.51
CA MET A 165 -12.67 1.29 -3.27
C MET A 165 -12.28 1.99 -4.57
N LEU A 166 -10.98 2.21 -4.82
CA LEU A 166 -10.51 2.68 -6.10
C LEU A 166 -10.83 1.65 -7.18
N THR A 167 -10.96 2.10 -8.41
CA THR A 167 -11.20 1.21 -9.54
C THR A 167 -10.40 1.70 -10.72
N PHE A 168 -9.44 0.87 -11.12
CA PHE A 168 -8.67 1.04 -12.34
C PHE A 168 -9.18 0.04 -13.39
N ASP A 169 -9.37 0.52 -14.61
CA ASP A 169 -9.77 -0.34 -15.72
C ASP A 169 -8.63 -1.27 -16.16
N GLU A 170 -8.88 -2.11 -17.15
CA GLU A 170 -7.88 -3.06 -17.68
C GLU A 170 -6.65 -2.38 -18.31
N ASN A 171 -6.73 -1.09 -18.64
CA ASN A 171 -5.62 -0.29 -19.14
C ASN A 171 -4.89 0.46 -18.00
N GLY A 172 -5.29 0.25 -16.74
CA GLY A 172 -4.76 0.97 -15.60
C GLY A 172 -5.20 2.45 -15.54
N THR A 173 -6.35 2.79 -16.13
CA THR A 173 -6.93 4.14 -16.05
C THR A 173 -7.90 4.24 -14.89
N TYR A 174 -7.76 5.29 -14.06
CA TYR A 174 -8.65 5.50 -12.93
C TYR A 174 -10.06 5.89 -13.39
N SER A 175 -11.07 5.20 -12.86
CA SER A 175 -12.46 5.34 -13.31
C SER A 175 -13.08 6.71 -13.02
N GLU A 176 -12.67 7.38 -11.94
CA GLU A 176 -13.25 8.69 -11.57
C GLU A 176 -12.52 9.88 -12.21
N ASP A 177 -11.26 9.72 -12.58
CA ASP A 177 -10.45 10.74 -13.26
C ASP A 177 -9.52 10.07 -14.28
N PRO A 178 -9.92 10.03 -15.57
CA PRO A 178 -9.13 9.38 -16.63
C PRO A 178 -7.77 10.03 -16.91
N THR A 179 -7.46 11.17 -16.29
CA THR A 179 -6.10 11.76 -16.38
C THR A 179 -5.10 11.03 -15.49
N ILE A 180 -5.58 10.19 -14.55
CA ILE A 180 -4.79 9.39 -13.63
C ILE A 180 -4.65 7.97 -14.18
N GLN A 181 -3.41 7.51 -14.30
CA GLN A 181 -3.06 6.19 -14.82
C GLN A 181 -2.00 5.51 -13.96
N LEU A 182 -1.94 4.17 -13.99
CA LEU A 182 -0.87 3.41 -13.36
C LEU A 182 0.44 3.56 -14.13
N ASP A 183 1.55 3.71 -13.40
CA ASP A 183 2.89 3.78 -13.96
C ASP A 183 3.51 2.38 -14.05
N PHE A 184 3.06 1.61 -15.04
CA PHE A 184 3.49 0.22 -15.25
C PHE A 184 5.01 0.05 -15.36
N ASN A 185 5.72 1.01 -15.95
CA ASN A 185 7.16 0.91 -16.13
C ASN A 185 7.90 1.05 -14.78
N THR A 186 7.39 1.91 -13.90
CA THR A 186 7.92 2.07 -12.54
C THR A 186 7.50 0.92 -11.62
N ILE A 187 6.29 0.38 -11.76
CA ILE A 187 5.86 -0.85 -11.06
C ILE A 187 6.83 -2.00 -11.38
N ALA A 188 7.13 -2.21 -12.67
CA ALA A 188 8.04 -3.27 -13.09
C ALA A 188 9.47 -3.05 -12.57
N LEU A 189 9.98 -1.81 -12.57
CA LEU A 189 11.28 -1.49 -11.99
C LEU A 189 11.33 -1.78 -10.50
N HIS A 190 10.28 -1.40 -9.75
CA HIS A 190 10.19 -1.65 -8.32
C HIS A 190 10.28 -3.15 -8.01
N ILE A 191 9.57 -4.01 -8.75
CA ILE A 191 9.64 -5.46 -8.60
C ILE A 191 11.05 -5.99 -8.91
N LEU A 192 11.71 -5.47 -9.95
CA LEU A 192 13.07 -5.87 -10.33
C LEU A 192 14.12 -5.50 -9.26
N GLU A 193 14.01 -4.30 -8.68
CA GLU A 193 14.91 -3.87 -7.59
C GLU A 193 14.68 -4.68 -6.31
N LEU A 194 13.43 -5.01 -5.98
CA LEU A 194 13.11 -5.93 -4.90
C LEU A 194 13.73 -7.31 -5.13
N GLN A 195 13.67 -7.84 -6.35
CA GLN A 195 14.30 -9.13 -6.67
C GLN A 195 15.83 -9.05 -6.59
N SER A 196 16.43 -7.95 -7.03
CA SER A 196 17.87 -7.72 -6.96
C SER A 196 18.35 -7.69 -5.51
N ALA A 197 17.66 -6.94 -4.64
CA ALA A 197 17.94 -6.88 -3.21
C ALA A 197 17.67 -8.22 -2.50
N ALA A 198 16.60 -8.93 -2.87
CA ALA A 198 16.27 -10.23 -2.29
C ALA A 198 17.44 -11.22 -2.47
N LYS A 199 17.98 -11.32 -3.68
CA LYS A 199 19.12 -12.21 -3.98
C LYS A 199 20.35 -11.88 -3.13
N LYS A 200 20.63 -10.60 -2.90
CA LYS A 200 21.75 -10.17 -2.03
C LYS A 200 21.56 -10.59 -0.57
N ASN A 201 20.32 -10.80 -0.14
CA ASN A 201 19.94 -11.15 1.23
C ASN A 201 19.60 -12.64 1.42
N GLY A 202 19.90 -13.49 0.43
CA GLY A 202 19.59 -14.91 0.47
C GLY A 202 18.08 -15.17 0.51
N MET A 203 17.37 -14.43 -0.32
CA MET A 203 15.93 -14.51 -0.52
C MET A 203 15.59 -14.43 -2.01
N SER A 204 14.39 -14.85 -2.34
CA SER A 204 13.81 -14.65 -3.67
C SER A 204 12.34 -14.24 -3.58
N ILE A 205 11.81 -13.68 -4.67
CA ILE A 205 10.37 -13.48 -4.81
C ILE A 205 9.77 -14.83 -5.21
N GLU A 206 8.88 -15.36 -4.39
CA GLU A 206 8.11 -16.57 -4.71
C GLU A 206 7.06 -16.25 -5.76
N LYS A 207 6.32 -15.15 -5.57
CA LYS A 207 5.34 -14.67 -6.55
C LYS A 207 4.99 -13.21 -6.36
N VAL A 208 4.49 -12.63 -7.44
CA VAL A 208 3.84 -11.31 -7.49
C VAL A 208 2.37 -11.50 -7.82
N ILE A 209 1.48 -10.86 -7.06
CA ILE A 209 0.04 -10.83 -7.27
C ILE A 209 -0.35 -9.40 -7.65
N ILE A 210 -0.99 -9.26 -8.80
CA ILE A 210 -1.65 -8.05 -9.30
C ILE A 210 -2.97 -8.47 -9.93
N ASN A 211 -3.88 -7.52 -10.15
CA ASN A 211 -5.03 -7.76 -11.00
C ASN A 211 -4.55 -8.32 -12.35
N THR A 212 -5.02 -9.52 -12.69
CA THR A 212 -4.51 -10.29 -13.83
C THR A 212 -4.77 -9.61 -15.18
N ASN A 213 -5.72 -8.69 -15.23
CA ASN A 213 -6.04 -7.92 -16.43
C ASN A 213 -4.99 -6.84 -16.72
N LEU A 214 -4.23 -6.40 -15.72
CA LEU A 214 -3.19 -5.37 -15.86
C LEU A 214 -1.85 -5.92 -16.38
N LYS A 215 -1.73 -7.24 -16.56
CA LYS A 215 -0.45 -7.90 -16.86
C LYS A 215 0.09 -7.58 -18.22
N ASP A 216 -0.79 -7.44 -19.22
CA ASP A 216 -0.37 -7.15 -20.58
C ASP A 216 0.22 -5.73 -20.65
N GLU A 217 -0.42 -4.77 -19.98
CA GLU A 217 0.11 -3.41 -19.81
C GLU A 217 1.43 -3.39 -19.02
N LEU A 218 1.49 -4.11 -17.89
CA LEU A 218 2.73 -4.25 -17.11
C LEU A 218 3.89 -4.72 -18.00
N PHE A 219 3.68 -5.77 -18.79
CA PHE A 219 4.71 -6.39 -19.62
C PHE A 219 4.98 -5.68 -20.94
N ALA A 220 4.13 -4.74 -21.37
CA ALA A 220 4.35 -3.96 -22.59
C ALA A 220 5.47 -2.91 -22.41
N THR A 221 5.73 -2.48 -21.18
CA THR A 221 6.74 -1.48 -20.83
C THR A 221 8.19 -1.97 -20.98
N GLU A 222 9.16 -1.06 -20.93
CA GLU A 222 10.59 -1.39 -21.04
C GLU A 222 11.04 -2.30 -19.90
N ASN A 223 10.81 -1.89 -18.66
CA ASN A 223 11.10 -2.71 -17.48
C ASN A 223 10.18 -3.93 -17.39
N GLY A 224 8.94 -3.82 -17.89
CA GLY A 224 8.00 -4.93 -18.01
C GLY A 224 8.53 -6.11 -18.83
N LYS A 225 9.21 -5.82 -19.94
CA LYS A 225 9.86 -6.85 -20.77
C LYS A 225 11.00 -7.55 -20.04
N ILE A 226 11.77 -6.80 -19.24
CA ILE A 226 12.82 -7.36 -18.38
C ILE A 226 12.20 -8.24 -17.30
N LEU A 227 11.16 -7.74 -16.61
CA LEU A 227 10.40 -8.48 -15.61
C LEU A 227 9.85 -9.81 -16.18
N LYS A 228 9.28 -9.78 -17.38
CA LYS A 228 8.73 -10.98 -18.04
C LYS A 228 9.77 -12.08 -18.29
N THR A 229 11.03 -11.69 -18.52
CA THR A 229 12.14 -12.63 -18.78
C THR A 229 12.98 -12.95 -17.54
N SER A 230 12.73 -12.27 -16.41
CA SER A 230 13.48 -12.42 -15.16
C SER A 230 13.29 -13.76 -14.44
N GLY A 231 12.26 -14.52 -14.79
CA GLY A 231 11.87 -15.75 -14.11
C GLY A 231 10.97 -15.56 -12.89
N ILE A 232 10.64 -14.32 -12.51
CA ILE A 232 9.69 -14.03 -11.43
C ILE A 232 8.28 -14.50 -11.83
N TYR A 233 7.63 -15.26 -10.95
CA TYR A 233 6.26 -15.72 -11.19
C TYR A 233 5.23 -14.63 -10.87
N VAL A 234 4.65 -14.03 -11.92
CA VAL A 234 3.48 -13.16 -11.78
C VAL A 234 2.20 -14.01 -11.95
N VAL A 235 1.37 -14.03 -10.92
CA VAL A 235 0.17 -14.88 -10.84
C VAL A 235 -0.71 -14.72 -12.08
N ARG A 236 -1.25 -15.83 -12.59
CA ARG A 236 -1.99 -15.88 -13.86
C ARG A 236 -3.50 -15.84 -13.70
N ASN A 237 -4.01 -16.31 -12.57
CA ASN A 237 -5.44 -16.37 -12.30
C ASN A 237 -5.67 -16.08 -10.82
N LEU A 238 -6.70 -15.29 -10.54
CA LEU A 238 -7.21 -15.01 -9.20
C LEU A 238 -8.73 -15.25 -9.20
N SER A 239 -9.33 -15.49 -8.04
CA SER A 239 -10.78 -15.47 -7.95
C SER A 239 -11.29 -14.04 -8.26
N PRO A 240 -12.50 -13.88 -8.83
CA PRO A 240 -12.98 -12.55 -9.23
C PRO A 240 -12.90 -11.50 -8.13
N LEU A 241 -13.28 -11.86 -6.90
CA LEU A 241 -13.22 -10.97 -5.74
C LEU A 241 -11.79 -10.57 -5.36
N ILE A 242 -10.84 -11.50 -5.41
CA ILE A 242 -9.44 -11.17 -5.10
C ILE A 242 -8.85 -10.34 -6.23
N ASN A 243 -9.20 -10.65 -7.48
CA ASN A 243 -8.70 -9.90 -8.64
C ASN A 243 -9.16 -8.44 -8.62
N SER A 244 -10.42 -8.18 -8.26
CA SER A 244 -11.01 -6.84 -8.29
C SER A 244 -10.47 -5.88 -7.23
N VAL A 245 -9.74 -6.36 -6.23
CA VAL A 245 -9.17 -5.50 -5.18
C VAL A 245 -7.68 -5.26 -5.33
N HIS A 246 -7.00 -5.84 -6.35
CA HIS A 246 -5.55 -5.67 -6.59
C HIS A 246 -5.28 -4.82 -7.84
N ASP A 247 -6.11 -3.81 -8.12
CA ASP A 247 -5.99 -2.94 -9.29
C ASP A 247 -5.28 -1.60 -8.99
N ASP A 248 -4.97 -1.31 -7.73
CA ASP A 248 -4.20 -0.14 -7.29
C ASP A 248 -2.92 -0.49 -6.50
N HIS A 249 -2.71 -1.76 -6.20
CA HIS A 249 -1.56 -2.29 -5.47
C HIS A 249 -1.11 -3.64 -6.00
N PHE A 250 0.11 -4.03 -5.64
CA PHE A 250 0.65 -5.36 -5.90
C PHE A 250 1.15 -6.00 -4.63
N HIS A 251 0.93 -7.31 -4.51
CA HIS A 251 1.35 -8.10 -3.37
C HIS A 251 2.55 -8.97 -3.76
N ILE A 252 3.56 -9.02 -2.89
CA ILE A 252 4.72 -9.89 -3.06
C ILE A 252 4.80 -10.87 -1.91
N ASP A 253 4.90 -12.15 -2.25
CA ASP A 253 5.38 -13.17 -1.33
C ASP A 253 6.88 -13.40 -1.59
N PHE A 254 7.67 -13.24 -0.54
CA PHE A 254 9.09 -13.60 -0.51
C PHE A 254 9.26 -15.04 0.00
N LYS A 255 10.43 -15.61 -0.27
CA LYS A 255 10.90 -16.85 0.35
C LYS A 255 12.38 -16.78 0.66
N PHE A 256 12.81 -17.64 1.56
CA PHE A 256 14.23 -17.92 1.76
C PHE A 256 14.75 -18.78 0.59
N ASP A 257 16.00 -18.55 0.21
CA ASP A 257 16.73 -19.42 -0.73
C ASP A 257 17.26 -20.70 -0.07
#